data_AF-A0AAN5BZ87-F1
#
_entry.id   AF-A0AAN5BZ87-F1
#
_cell.length_a   1.000
_cell.length_b   1.000
_cell.length_c   1.000
_cell.angle_alpha   90.00
_cell.angle_beta   90.00
_cell.angle_gamma   90.00
#
_symmetry.space_group_name_H-M   'P 1'
#
loop_
_entity.id
_entity.type
_entity.pdbx_description
1 polymer ?
#
loop_
_entity_poly.entity_id
_entity_poly.type
_entity_poly.pdbx_seq_one_letter_code
_entity_poly.pdbx_strand_id
1 'polypeptide(L)' 'MALPFPDIPWLQEFDKPCRLEGEARDLVVHGDVPGELDGTFFRVMPDPHISPSYYENGTHYVPFDGDGNVGAF' A
#
# COMPACT_ATOMS: atom_id res chain seq x y z
N MET A 1 -12.47 -5.07 -18.81
CA MET A 1 -11.33 -5.84 -18.27
C MET A 1 -10.29 -4.84 -17.77
N ALA A 2 -9.64 -5.10 -16.63
CA ALA A 2 -8.57 -4.23 -16.15
C ALA A 2 -7.35 -4.33 -17.07
N LEU A 3 -6.68 -3.20 -17.33
CA LEU A 3 -5.42 -3.15 -18.09
C LEU A 3 -4.28 -3.76 -17.26
N PRO A 4 -3.25 -4.36 -17.89
CA PRO A 4 -2.06 -4.80 -17.17
C PRO A 4 -1.36 -3.59 -16.52
N PHE A 5 -0.67 -3.80 -15.41
CA PHE A 5 0.19 -2.76 -14.83
C PHE A 5 1.41 -2.53 -15.75
N PRO A 6 1.81 -1.26 -15.98
CA PRO A 6 2.94 -0.96 -16.85
C PRO A 6 4.27 -1.31 -16.18
N ASP A 7 5.27 -1.61 -17.01
CA ASP A 7 6.63 -1.92 -16.57
C ASP A 7 7.42 -0.62 -16.36
N ILE A 8 7.20 0.03 -15.21
CA ILE A 8 7.87 1.27 -14.79
C ILE A 8 8.39 1.14 -13.36
N PRO A 9 9.46 1.86 -12.96
CA PRO A 9 10.07 1.70 -11.64
C PRO A 9 9.10 1.83 -10.46
N TRP A 10 8.09 2.71 -10.57
CA TRP A 10 7.11 2.99 -9.52
C TRP A 10 6.05 1.91 -9.29
N LEU A 11 6.11 0.79 -10.00
CA LEU A 11 5.15 -0.31 -9.90
C LEU A 11 5.84 -1.69 -9.84
N GLN A 12 7.15 -1.70 -9.55
CA GLN A 12 7.97 -2.90 -9.49
C GLN A 12 8.59 -3.06 -8.10
N GLU A 13 8.98 -4.29 -7.78
CA GLU A 13 9.71 -4.64 -6.55
C GLU A 13 9.05 -4.06 -5.29
N PHE A 14 9.70 -3.09 -4.63
CA PHE A 14 9.22 -2.44 -3.41
C PHE A 14 7.90 -1.70 -3.61
N ASP A 15 7.72 -1.05 -4.76
CA ASP A 15 6.51 -0.27 -5.10
C ASP A 15 5.49 -1.11 -5.87
N LYS A 16 5.64 -2.43 -5.88
CA LYS A 16 4.67 -3.32 -6.51
C LYS A 16 3.31 -3.19 -5.80
N PRO A 17 2.20 -3.02 -6.54
CA PRO A 17 0.86 -2.95 -5.96
C PRO A 17 0.57 -4.16 -5.08
N CYS A 18 0.16 -3.91 -3.84
CA CYS A 18 -0.16 -4.94 -2.85
C CYS A 18 -1.67 -5.20 -2.85
N ARG A 19 -2.45 -4.13 -2.74
CA ARG A 19 -3.92 -4.06 -2.71
C ARG A 19 -4.53 -4.94 -1.63
N LEU A 20 -3.79 -5.15 -0.54
CA LEU A 20 -4.23 -5.99 0.56
C LEU A 20 -5.16 -5.19 1.48
N GLU A 21 -6.32 -5.77 1.74
CA GLU A 21 -7.24 -5.38 2.80
C GLU A 21 -7.42 -6.59 3.71
N GLY A 22 -7.26 -6.42 5.02
CA GLY A 22 -7.36 -7.53 5.96
C GLY A 22 -7.05 -7.13 7.39
N GLU A 23 -7.14 -8.11 8.28
CA GLU A 23 -6.86 -7.96 9.71
C GLU A 23 -5.92 -9.06 10.21
N ALA A 24 -5.11 -8.72 11.20
CA ALA A 24 -4.35 -9.67 12.00
C ALA A 24 -4.43 -9.22 13.46
N ARG A 25 -4.64 -10.16 14.37
CA ARG A 25 -4.72 -9.91 15.81
C ARG A 25 -3.49 -10.49 16.50
N ASP A 26 -3.01 -9.82 17.54
CA ASP A 26 -1.91 -10.28 18.39
C ASP A 26 -0.67 -10.71 17.58
N LEU A 27 -0.07 -9.73 16.88
CA LEU A 27 1.10 -9.96 16.03
C LEU A 27 2.26 -10.52 16.85
N VAL A 28 3.10 -11.35 16.23
CA VAL A 28 4.30 -11.88 16.87
C VAL A 28 5.27 -10.74 17.18
N VAL A 29 5.61 -10.56 18.47
CA VAL A 29 6.53 -9.53 18.95
C VAL A 29 7.84 -10.17 19.42
N HIS A 30 8.97 -9.54 19.06
CA HIS A 30 10.28 -9.82 19.63
C HIS A 30 10.63 -8.70 20.64
N GLY A 31 10.66 -9.03 21.94
CA GLY A 31 10.76 -8.06 23.04
C GLY A 31 9.39 -7.81 23.68
N ASP A 32 9.23 -6.66 24.35
CA ASP A 32 8.02 -6.30 25.10
C ASP A 32 7.40 -5.00 24.56
N VAL A 33 6.08 -5.01 24.32
CA VAL A 33 5.31 -3.79 24.01
C VAL A 33 5.03 -3.02 25.31
N PRO A 34 5.26 -1.70 25.40
CA PRO A 34 4.97 -0.94 26.61
C PRO A 34 3.48 -1.01 27.00
N GLY A 35 3.20 -1.46 28.22
CA GLY A 35 1.84 -1.72 28.69
C GLY A 35 0.99 -0.47 28.94
N GLU A 36 1.62 0.71 28.99
CA GLU A 36 0.94 2.00 29.10
C GLU A 36 0.37 2.52 27.77
N LEU A 37 0.70 1.89 26.64
CA LEU A 37 0.16 2.27 25.33
C LEU A 37 -1.27 1.76 25.18
N ASP A 38 -2.23 2.69 25.13
CA ASP A 38 -3.65 2.43 24.86
C ASP A 38 -4.14 3.41 23.79
N GLY A 39 -4.13 2.97 22.53
CA GLY A 39 -4.46 3.80 21.39
C GLY A 39 -4.32 3.06 20.08
N THR A 40 -4.43 3.80 18.97
CA THR A 40 -4.27 3.26 17.62
C THR A 40 -3.38 4.17 16.80
N PHE A 41 -2.36 3.59 16.16
CA PHE A 41 -1.50 4.30 15.22
C PHE A 41 -2.02 4.10 13.79
N PHE A 42 -2.47 5.19 13.18
CA PHE A 42 -2.93 5.20 11.79
C PHE A 42 -1.83 5.68 10.84
N ARG A 43 -1.71 5.01 9.69
CA ARG A 43 -0.86 5.44 8.57
C ARG A 43 -1.57 5.23 7.23
N VAL A 44 -1.09 5.89 6.19
CA VAL A 44 -1.56 5.70 4.81
C VAL A 44 -0.36 5.49 3.89
N MET A 45 -0.51 4.64 2.88
CA MET A 45 0.42 4.54 1.75
C MET A 45 -0.36 4.54 0.44
N PRO A 46 0.23 5.07 -0.65
CA PRO A 46 -0.36 4.91 -1.97
C PRO A 46 -0.27 3.46 -2.43
N ASP A 47 -1.37 2.93 -2.95
CA ASP A 47 -1.48 1.58 -3.49
C ASP A 47 -2.55 1.54 -4.59
N PRO A 48 -2.18 1.61 -5.87
CA PRO A 48 -3.13 1.78 -6.96
C PRO A 48 -4.06 0.57 -7.10
N HIS A 49 -5.36 0.79 -6.96
CA HIS A 49 -6.37 -0.26 -7.07
C HIS A 49 -6.48 -0.77 -8.52
N ILE A 50 -6.39 0.17 -9.48
CA ILE A 50 -6.51 -0.06 -10.92
C ILE A 50 -5.19 0.30 -11.61
N SER A 51 -4.85 -0.42 -12.69
CA SER A 51 -3.68 -0.08 -13.50
C SER A 51 -3.76 1.35 -14.03
N PRO A 52 -2.68 2.15 -13.93
CA PRO A 52 -2.63 3.52 -14.44
C PRO A 52 -2.44 3.58 -15.98
N SER A 53 -2.42 2.45 -16.69
CA SER A 53 -2.20 2.41 -18.14
C SER A 53 -3.22 3.18 -18.99
N TYR A 54 -4.34 3.64 -18.40
CA TYR A 54 -5.35 4.43 -19.10
C TYR A 54 -4.86 5.83 -19.52
N TYR A 55 -3.82 6.35 -18.89
CA TYR A 55 -3.25 7.67 -19.18
C TYR A 55 -1.77 7.52 -19.57
N GLU A 56 -1.41 7.94 -20.78
CA GLU A 56 -0.04 7.87 -21.31
C GLU A 56 0.65 6.49 -21.11
N ASN A 57 -0.10 5.39 -21.27
CA ASN A 57 0.37 4.01 -20.99
C ASN A 57 0.95 3.82 -19.57
N GLY A 58 0.61 4.72 -18.63
CA GLY A 58 1.03 4.73 -17.25
C GLY A 58 2.44 5.26 -17.01
N THR A 59 3.15 5.76 -18.03
CA THR A 59 4.52 6.32 -17.87
C THR A 59 4.58 7.57 -17.00
N HIS A 60 3.44 8.25 -16.82
CA HIS A 60 3.29 9.44 -15.99
C HIS A 60 2.85 9.13 -14.55
N TYR A 61 2.59 7.88 -14.21
CA TYR A 61 2.24 7.51 -12.84
C TYR A 61 3.40 7.80 -11.90
N VAL A 62 3.12 8.52 -10.81
CA VAL A 62 4.03 8.67 -9.68
C VAL A 62 3.38 8.12 -8.41
N PRO A 63 4.16 7.74 -7.37
CA PRO A 63 3.61 7.14 -6.17
C PRO A 63 2.49 7.96 -5.51
N PHE A 64 2.52 9.30 -5.58
CA PHE A 64 1.47 10.13 -5.00
C PHE A 64 0.10 10.07 -5.70
N ASP A 65 0.02 9.46 -6.89
CA ASP A 65 -1.25 9.25 -7.60
C ASP A 65 -2.01 8.01 -7.13
N GLY A 66 -1.35 7.12 -6.37
CA GLY A 66 -1.95 5.87 -5.91
C GLY A 66 -3.11 6.07 -4.94
N ASP A 67 -4.08 5.15 -4.96
CA ASP A 67 -5.20 5.16 -4.03
C ASP A 67 -4.71 4.99 -2.58
N GLY A 68 -5.37 5.64 -1.63
CA GLY A 68 -4.95 5.59 -0.23
C GLY A 68 -5.28 4.26 0.44
N ASN A 69 -4.27 3.44 0.73
CA ASN A 69 -4.41 2.25 1.57
C ASN A 69 -4.08 2.59 3.02
N VAL A 70 -5.04 2.37 3.92
CA VAL A 70 -4.95 2.77 5.33
C VAL A 70 -4.59 1.57 6.21
N GLY A 71 -3.57 1.74 7.05
CA GLY A 71 -3.18 0.77 8.08
C GLY A 71 -3.44 1.31 9.49
N ALA A 72 -3.84 0.41 10.39
CA ALA A 72 -4.05 0.66 11.80
C ALA A 72 -3.29 -0.39 12.63
N PHE A 73 -2.62 0.07 13.69
CA PHE A 73 -1.84 -0.75 14.63
C PHE A 73 -2.23 -0.42 16.07
#